data_AF-A0AA42QDE7-F1
#
_entry.id   AF-A0AA42QDE7-F1
#
_cell.length_a   1.000
_cell.length_b   1.000
_cell.length_c   1.000
_cell.angle_alpha   90.00
_cell.angle_beta   90.00
_cell.angle_gamma   90.00
#
_symmetry.space_group_name_H-M   'P 1'
#
loop_
_entity.id
_entity.type
_entity.pdbx_description
1 polymer ?
#
loop_
_entity_poly.entity_id
_entity_poly.type
_entity_poly.pdbx_seq_one_letter_code
_entity_poly.pdbx_strand_id
1 'polypeptide(L)'
;MRHAQGKPRALPDGYLHLQNYSVTKASGMAGALFNYVMTERHKEIVEAALLELSNKQDLKANSRPVAIYKHDCWRFDKDFLSVAFKPVVYGTYKLIRRNASEQMAIAINREYLQTESAKVGWPK
;
A
#
# COMPACT_ATOMS: atom_id res chain seq x y z
N MET A 1 -1.20 -53.86 4.39
CA MET A 1 -0.74 -52.53 4.84
C MET A 1 -1.79 -51.50 4.45
N ARG A 2 -2.37 -50.76 5.41
CA ARG A 2 -3.31 -49.66 5.12
C ARG A 2 -2.49 -48.38 4.95
N HIS A 3 -2.30 -47.93 3.71
CA HIS A 3 -1.68 -46.63 3.47
C HIS A 3 -2.64 -45.54 3.95
N ALA A 4 -2.27 -44.82 5.00
CA ALA A 4 -2.99 -43.63 5.42
C ALA A 4 -2.88 -42.60 4.29
N GLN A 5 -3.96 -42.42 3.51
CA GLN A 5 -4.09 -41.29 2.61
C GLN A 5 -3.98 -40.02 3.47
N GLY A 6 -2.88 -39.28 3.29
CA GLY A 6 -2.66 -38.01 3.98
C GLY A 6 -3.88 -37.11 3.80
N LYS A 7 -4.26 -36.40 4.86
CA LYS A 7 -5.41 -35.49 4.84
C LYS A 7 -5.30 -34.55 3.62
N PRO A 8 -6.42 -34.25 2.93
CA PRO A 8 -6.41 -33.28 1.84
C PRO A 8 -5.84 -31.96 2.34
N ARG A 9 -5.03 -31.31 1.50
CA ARG A 9 -4.40 -30.03 1.81
C ARG A 9 -5.49 -29.04 2.23
N ALA A 10 -5.33 -28.42 3.40
CA ALA A 10 -6.26 -27.42 3.89
C ALA A 10 -6.46 -26.33 2.82
N LEU A 11 -7.71 -25.92 2.62
CA LEU A 11 -8.03 -24.84 1.69
C LEU A 11 -7.24 -23.58 2.07
N PRO A 12 -6.71 -22.84 1.08
CA PRO A 12 -5.98 -21.61 1.35
C PRO A 12 -6.89 -20.64 2.11
N ASP A 13 -6.34 -20.01 3.14
CA ASP A 13 -7.03 -19.08 4.06
C ASP A 13 -7.51 -17.78 3.39
N GLY A 14 -7.16 -17.56 2.13
CA GLY A 14 -7.51 -16.37 1.36
C GLY A 14 -6.60 -15.16 1.63
N TYR A 15 -5.67 -15.28 2.58
CA TYR A 15 -4.74 -14.22 2.95
C TYR A 15 -3.39 -14.42 2.28
N LEU A 16 -2.86 -13.36 1.69
CA LEU A 16 -1.57 -13.38 1.00
C LEU A 16 -0.62 -12.36 1.63
N HIS A 17 0.63 -12.78 1.82
CA HIS A 17 1.73 -11.86 2.03
C HIS A 17 1.98 -11.04 0.76
N LEU A 18 2.45 -9.80 0.88
CA LEU A 18 2.65 -8.90 -0.26
C LEU A 18 3.58 -9.48 -1.32
N GLN A 19 4.65 -10.18 -0.91
CA GLN A 19 5.57 -10.85 -1.83
C GLN A 19 4.90 -11.98 -2.63
N ASN A 20 3.93 -12.66 -2.03
CA ASN A 20 3.19 -13.72 -2.72
C ASN A 20 2.16 -13.13 -3.67
N TYR A 21 1.54 -12.01 -3.27
CA TYR A 21 0.59 -11.31 -4.13
C TYR A 21 1.27 -10.62 -5.32
N SER A 22 2.47 -10.07 -5.13
CA SER A 22 3.21 -9.33 -6.15
C SER A 22 3.57 -10.19 -7.37
N VAL A 23 3.68 -11.52 -7.22
CA VAL A 23 3.94 -12.45 -8.33
C VAL A 23 2.67 -12.97 -9.03
N THR A 24 1.49 -12.58 -8.56
CA THR A 24 0.22 -13.01 -9.19
C THR A 24 -0.08 -12.20 -10.45
N LYS A 25 -0.91 -12.76 -11.36
CA LYS A 25 -1.40 -12.00 -12.52
C LYS A 25 -2.19 -10.74 -12.12
N ALA A 26 -2.84 -10.75 -10.96
CA ALA A 26 -3.65 -9.64 -10.48
C ALA A 26 -2.81 -8.42 -10.11
N SER A 27 -1.57 -8.59 -9.63
CA SER A 27 -0.66 -7.48 -9.29
C SER A 27 -0.21 -6.68 -10.52
N GLY A 28 -0.06 -7.34 -11.68
CA GLY A 28 0.39 -6.72 -12.92
C GLY A 28 1.75 -6.01 -12.77
N MET A 29 1.90 -4.88 -13.44
CA MET A 29 3.16 -4.10 -13.41
C MET A 29 3.52 -3.56 -12.02
N ALA A 30 2.54 -3.31 -11.15
CA ALA A 30 2.79 -2.94 -9.76
C ALA A 30 3.57 -4.02 -9.02
N GLY A 31 3.29 -5.30 -9.30
CA GLY A 31 4.05 -6.41 -8.74
C GLY A 31 5.52 -6.39 -9.15
N ALA A 32 5.81 -6.06 -10.41
CA ALA A 32 7.17 -5.92 -10.90
C ALA A 32 7.90 -4.72 -10.25
N LEU A 33 7.24 -3.56 -10.12
CA LEU A 33 7.81 -2.40 -9.42
C LEU A 33 8.13 -2.74 -7.96
N PHE A 34 7.20 -3.38 -7.28
CA PHE A 34 7.37 -3.80 -5.89
C PHE A 34 8.55 -4.76 -5.75
N ASN A 35 8.66 -5.77 -6.61
CA ASN A 35 9.71 -6.79 -6.47
C ASN A 35 11.10 -6.31 -6.89
N TYR A 36 11.20 -5.57 -7.99
CA TYR A 36 12.49 -5.33 -8.68
C TYR A 36 12.98 -3.90 -8.61
N VAL A 37 12.12 -2.92 -8.30
CA VAL A 37 12.48 -1.49 -8.30
C VAL A 37 12.47 -0.90 -6.91
N MET A 38 11.52 -1.32 -6.06
CA MET A 38 11.41 -0.84 -4.70
C MET A 38 12.47 -1.45 -3.77
N THR A 39 13.10 -0.60 -2.96
CA THR A 39 13.96 -1.03 -1.85
C THR A 39 13.11 -1.58 -0.72
N GLU A 40 13.75 -2.21 0.27
CA GLU A 40 13.07 -2.74 1.45
C GLU A 40 12.26 -1.66 2.19
N ARG A 41 12.85 -0.48 2.42
CA ARG A 41 12.15 0.65 3.02
C ARG A 41 10.92 1.11 2.23
N HIS A 42 10.95 1.03 0.90
CA HIS A 42 9.77 1.35 0.09
C HIS A 42 8.67 0.30 0.24
N LYS A 43 9.06 -0.98 0.39
CA LYS A 43 8.12 -2.09 0.63
C LYS A 43 7.46 -1.94 2.01
N GLU A 44 8.21 -1.54 3.03
CA GLU A 44 7.67 -1.22 4.36
C GLU A 44 6.63 -0.10 4.30
N ILE A 45 6.88 0.96 3.53
CA ILE A 45 5.91 2.07 3.34
C ILE A 45 4.63 1.55 2.67
N VAL A 46 4.76 0.68 1.66
CA VAL A 46 3.60 0.04 1.02
C VAL A 46 2.81 -0.82 2.02
N GLU A 47 3.51 -1.61 2.83
CA GLU A 47 2.87 -2.44 3.87
C GLU A 47 2.14 -1.58 4.90
N ALA A 48 2.80 -0.55 5.44
CA ALA A 48 2.20 0.38 6.39
C ALA A 48 0.98 1.10 5.82
N ALA A 49 1.05 1.57 4.58
CA ALA A 49 -0.07 2.22 3.90
C ALA A 49 -1.25 1.25 3.70
N LEU A 50 -0.99 -0.01 3.35
CA LEU A 50 -2.03 -1.03 3.23
C LEU A 50 -2.64 -1.37 4.59
N LEU A 51 -1.85 -1.40 5.68
CA LEU A 51 -2.36 -1.57 7.04
C LEU A 51 -3.28 -0.41 7.44
N GLU A 52 -2.89 0.84 7.19
CA GLU A 52 -3.76 1.98 7.46
C GLU A 52 -5.08 1.92 6.68
N LEU A 53 -5.03 1.53 5.40
CA LEU A 53 -6.23 1.36 4.59
C LEU A 53 -7.10 0.21 5.10
N SER A 54 -6.48 -0.88 5.56
CA SER A 54 -7.18 -2.03 6.13
C SER A 54 -7.93 -1.65 7.41
N ASN A 55 -7.34 -0.79 8.25
CA ASN A 55 -7.95 -0.29 9.48
C ASN A 55 -9.13 0.66 9.23
N LYS A 56 -9.17 1.31 8.05
CA LYS A 56 -10.27 2.21 7.65
C LYS A 56 -11.49 1.45 7.11
N GLN A 57 -11.37 0.16 6.83
CA GLN A 57 -12.53 -0.62 6.39
C GLN A 57 -13.49 -0.88 7.55
N ASP A 58 -14.77 -0.62 7.30
CA ASP A 58 -15.82 -0.89 8.26
C ASP A 58 -16.01 -2.40 8.43
N LEU A 59 -15.68 -2.91 9.63
CA LEU A 59 -15.88 -4.30 10.02
C LEU A 59 -17.36 -4.68 10.12
N LYS A 60 -18.30 -3.72 10.11
CA LYS A 60 -19.73 -4.02 10.03
C LYS A 60 -20.16 -4.42 8.62
N ALA A 61 -19.46 -3.93 7.59
CA ALA A 61 -19.72 -4.27 6.19
C ALA A 61 -18.99 -5.55 5.74
N ASN A 62 -17.89 -5.92 6.42
CA ASN A 62 -17.08 -7.09 6.09
C ASN A 62 -17.06 -8.09 7.24
N SER A 63 -17.50 -9.32 6.99
CA SER A 63 -17.59 -10.39 7.99
C SER A 63 -16.24 -10.89 8.52
N ARG A 64 -15.12 -10.50 7.90
CA ARG A 64 -13.77 -10.91 8.29
C ARG A 64 -12.78 -9.74 8.21
N PRO A 65 -11.74 -9.72 9.06
CA PRO A 65 -10.67 -8.72 8.98
C PRO A 65 -9.92 -8.86 7.66
N VAL A 66 -9.60 -7.76 7.00
CA VAL A 66 -8.84 -7.78 5.72
C VAL A 66 -7.33 -7.79 5.90
N ALA A 67 -6.83 -7.60 7.13
CA ALA A 67 -5.43 -7.76 7.48
C ALA A 67 -5.30 -8.65 8.71
N ILE A 68 -4.36 -9.58 8.68
CA ILE A 68 -4.02 -10.45 9.82
C ILE A 68 -2.51 -10.52 9.96
N TYR A 69 -2.03 -10.66 11.19
CA TYR A 69 -0.62 -10.93 11.47
C TYR A 69 -0.43 -12.43 11.74
N LYS A 70 0.36 -13.10 10.90
CA LYS A 70 0.60 -14.55 11.00
C LYS A 70 1.91 -14.93 10.35
N HIS A 71 2.64 -15.87 10.95
CA HIS A 71 3.97 -16.28 10.47
C HIS A 71 4.95 -15.11 10.38
N ASP A 72 4.95 -14.26 11.40
CA ASP A 72 5.86 -13.11 11.53
C ASP A 72 5.75 -12.06 10.41
N CYS A 73 4.64 -12.07 9.65
CA CYS A 73 4.38 -11.10 8.60
C CYS A 73 2.90 -10.70 8.55
N TRP A 74 2.67 -9.50 8.02
CA TRP A 74 1.32 -9.04 7.70
C TRP A 74 0.82 -9.71 6.43
N ARG A 75 -0.39 -10.25 6.50
CA ARG A 75 -1.07 -10.89 5.38
C ARG A 75 -2.41 -10.22 5.18
N PHE A 76 -2.74 -10.00 3.92
CA PHE A 76 -3.94 -9.29 3.56
C PHE A 76 -4.87 -10.18 2.77
N ASP A 77 -6.17 -9.91 2.89
CA ASP A 77 -7.16 -10.59 2.09
C ASP A 77 -6.90 -10.35 0.60
N LYS A 78 -7.05 -11.41 -0.19
CA LYS A 78 -6.79 -11.36 -1.63
C LYS A 78 -7.69 -10.35 -2.36
N ASP A 79 -8.95 -10.24 -1.97
CA ASP A 79 -9.89 -9.33 -2.63
C ASP A 79 -9.57 -7.88 -2.28
N PHE A 80 -9.18 -7.61 -1.03
CA PHE A 80 -8.63 -6.31 -0.63
C PHE A 80 -7.39 -5.94 -1.46
N LEU A 81 -6.43 -6.86 -1.61
CA LEU A 81 -5.22 -6.63 -2.40
C LEU A 81 -5.52 -6.40 -3.89
N SER A 82 -6.59 -7.01 -4.42
CA SER A 82 -7.02 -6.81 -5.81
C SER A 82 -7.36 -5.35 -6.12
N VAL A 83 -7.83 -4.61 -5.12
CA VAL A 83 -8.24 -3.21 -5.24
C VAL A 83 -7.12 -2.27 -4.77
N ALA A 84 -6.54 -2.52 -3.59
CA ALA A 84 -5.67 -1.56 -2.91
C ALA A 84 -4.19 -1.62 -3.34
N PHE A 85 -3.70 -2.79 -3.78
CA PHE A 85 -2.26 -2.98 -3.99
C PHE A 85 -1.69 -2.08 -5.09
N LYS A 86 -2.33 -2.03 -6.27
CA LYS A 86 -1.81 -1.23 -7.40
C LYS A 86 -1.79 0.27 -7.10
N PRO A 87 -2.89 0.89 -6.61
CA PRO A 87 -2.89 2.31 -6.27
C PRO A 87 -1.82 2.67 -5.25
N VAL A 88 -1.63 1.85 -4.21
CA VAL A 88 -0.62 2.11 -3.17
C VAL A 88 0.79 2.02 -3.74
N VAL A 89 1.12 0.93 -4.47
CA VAL A 89 2.46 0.78 -5.04
C VAL A 89 2.79 1.91 -6.02
N TYR A 90 1.86 2.29 -6.90
CA TYR A 90 2.10 3.40 -7.83
C TYR A 90 2.19 4.75 -7.10
N GLY A 91 1.35 4.97 -6.08
CA GLY A 91 1.41 6.17 -5.25
C GLY A 91 2.75 6.30 -4.55
N THR A 92 3.20 5.24 -3.87
CA THR A 92 4.49 5.17 -3.20
C THR A 92 5.64 5.40 -4.18
N TYR A 93 5.63 4.70 -5.32
CA TYR A 93 6.65 4.89 -6.35
C TYR A 93 6.71 6.33 -6.87
N LYS A 94 5.56 6.96 -7.12
CA LYS A 94 5.48 8.35 -7.57
C LYS A 94 6.00 9.33 -6.52
N LEU A 95 5.76 9.08 -5.23
CA LEU A 95 6.28 9.94 -4.16
C LEU A 95 7.80 9.89 -4.08
N ILE A 96 8.37 8.70 -4.22
CA ILE A 96 9.82 8.47 -4.10
C ILE A 96 10.58 9.00 -5.31
N ARG A 97 10.04 8.82 -6.52
CA ARG A 97 10.76 9.17 -7.76
C ARG A 97 10.62 10.64 -8.18
N ARG A 98 9.99 11.49 -7.37
CA ARG A 98 9.95 12.95 -7.63
C ARG A 98 11.36 13.51 -7.60
N ASN A 99 11.76 14.16 -8.68
CA ASN A 99 13.08 14.76 -8.79
C ASN A 99 13.22 15.88 -7.75
N ALA A 100 14.44 16.15 -7.25
CA ALA A 100 14.70 17.24 -6.29
C ALA A 100 14.16 18.58 -6.81
N SER A 101 14.22 18.79 -8.12
CA SER A 101 13.67 19.94 -8.83
C SER A 101 12.14 20.05 -8.71
N GLU A 102 11.41 18.94 -8.79
CA GLU A 102 9.94 18.93 -8.62
C GLU A 102 9.57 19.18 -7.15
N GLN A 103 10.36 18.67 -6.21
CA GLN A 103 10.17 18.93 -4.78
C GLN A 103 10.44 20.41 -4.44
N MET A 104 11.51 20.99 -5.00
CA MET A 104 11.82 22.42 -4.89
C MET A 104 10.73 23.30 -5.51
N ALA A 105 10.22 22.96 -6.70
CA ALA A 105 9.16 23.72 -7.35
C ALA A 105 7.85 23.74 -6.53
N ILE A 106 7.53 22.65 -5.83
CA ILE A 106 6.37 22.60 -4.93
C ILE A 106 6.62 23.44 -3.66
N ALA A 107 7.82 23.37 -3.09
CA ALA A 107 8.19 24.17 -1.92
C ALA A 107 8.10 25.67 -2.22
N ILE A 108 8.67 26.11 -3.36
CA ILE A 108 8.61 27.50 -3.83
C ILE A 108 7.15 27.92 -4.05
N ASN A 109 6.33 27.11 -4.74
CA ASN A 109 4.92 27.45 -4.95
C ASN A 109 4.11 27.53 -3.65
N ARG A 110 4.41 26.67 -2.67
CA ARG A 110 3.76 26.72 -1.35
C ARG A 110 4.14 27.98 -0.57
N GLU A 111 5.38 28.43 -0.70
CA GLU A 111 5.89 29.67 -0.12
C GLU A 111 5.23 30.90 -0.77
N TYR A 112 5.06 30.90 -2.09
CA TYR A 112 4.30 31.92 -2.84
C TYR A 112 2.82 32.00 -2.42
N LEU A 113 2.15 30.85 -2.28
CA LEU A 113 0.76 30.81 -1.82
C LEU A 113 0.59 31.28 -0.35
N GLN A 114 1.64 31.19 0.46
CA GLN A 114 1.64 31.73 1.83
C GLN A 114 1.98 33.22 1.89
N THR A 115 2.63 33.78 0.87
CA THR A 115 2.97 35.22 0.83
C THR A 115 1.82 36.10 0.33
N GLU A 116 0.84 35.55 -0.39
CA GLU A 116 -0.30 36.31 -0.97
C GLU A 116 -1.47 36.62 0.00
N SER A 117 -1.26 36.76 1.31
CA SER A 117 -2.30 37.35 2.16
C SER A 117 -1.78 38.14 3.37
N ALA A 118 -1.03 39.21 3.13
CA ALA A 118 -1.02 40.35 4.06
C ALA A 118 -1.86 41.48 3.47
N LYS A 119 -3.17 41.47 3.71
CA LYS A 119 -4.01 42.65 3.47
C LYS A 119 -3.62 43.71 4.50
N VAL A 120 -2.77 44.65 4.10
CA VAL A 120 -2.42 45.81 4.92
C VAL A 120 -3.62 46.76 4.93
N GLY A 121 -4.28 46.89 6.07
CA GLY A 121 -5.32 47.90 6.28
C GLY A 121 -4.68 49.28 6.39
N TRP A 122 -5.02 50.20 5.50
CA TRP A 122 -4.58 51.59 5.59
C TRP A 122 -5.27 52.29 6.77
N PRO A 123 -4.55 53.09 7.58
CA PRO A 123 -5.17 53.87 8.66
C PRO A 123 -6.16 54.88 8.08
N LYS A 124 -7.33 55.00 8.72
CA LYS A 124 -8.34 56.03 8.40
C LYS A 124 -7.91 57.39 8.90
#